data_AF-A0A0G1KBS4-F1
#
_entry.id   AF-A0A0G1KBS4-F1
#
_cell.length_a   1.000
_cell.length_b   1.000
_cell.length_c   1.000
_cell.angle_alpha   90.00
_cell.angle_beta   90.00
_cell.angle_gamma   90.00
#
_symmetry.space_group_name_H-M   'P 1'
#
loop_
_entity.id
_entity.type
_entity.pdbx_description
1 polymer ?
#
loop_
_entity_poly.entity_id
_entity_poly.type
_entity_poly.pdbx_seq_one_letter_code
_entity_poly.pdbx_strand_id
1 'polypeptide(L)' 'RSIKKGEKFTKENIWVKRPGTGEIKAIHFTKVLGKKASKNIPVDTQIKLSDLV' A
#
# COMPACT_ATOMS: atom_id res chain seq x y z
N ARG A 1 -2.26 -7.13 6.86
CA ARG A 1 -2.72 -8.33 6.11
C ARG A 1 -1.91 -8.47 4.83
N SER A 2 -1.70 -9.68 4.31
CA SER A 2 -1.12 -9.87 2.97
C SER A 2 -2.12 -9.45 1.90
N ILE A 3 -1.69 -8.65 0.94
CA ILE A 3 -2.54 -8.13 -0.13
C ILE A 3 -2.23 -8.93 -1.40
N LYS A 4 -3.23 -9.52 -2.04
CA LYS A 4 -3.01 -10.28 -3.27
C LYS A 4 -2.94 -9.36 -4.49
N LYS A 5 -2.26 -9.81 -5.55
CA LYS A 5 -2.26 -9.14 -6.86
C LYS A 5 -3.71 -8.91 -7.32
N GLY A 6 -4.02 -7.68 -7.72
CA GLY A 6 -5.34 -7.25 -8.17
C GLY A 6 -6.30 -6.82 -7.04
N GLU A 7 -5.93 -7.02 -5.77
CA GLU A 7 -6.73 -6.61 -4.62
C GLU A 7 -6.68 -5.09 -4.45
N LYS A 8 -7.80 -4.48 -4.05
CA LYS A 8 -7.90 -3.02 -3.84
C LYS A 8 -7.28 -2.62 -2.50
N PHE A 9 -6.55 -1.53 -2.47
CA PHE A 9 -6.08 -0.91 -1.24
C PHE A 9 -7.22 -0.18 -0.54
N THR A 10 -7.49 -0.54 0.72
CA THR A 10 -8.54 0.01 1.57
C THR A 10 -7.95 0.35 2.95
N LYS A 11 -8.64 1.18 3.73
CA LYS A 11 -8.19 1.56 5.08
C LYS A 11 -8.07 0.36 6.04
N GLU A 12 -8.65 -0.79 5.66
CA GLU A 12 -8.65 -2.02 6.45
C GLU A 12 -7.42 -2.89 6.16
N ASN A 13 -6.88 -2.83 4.93
CA ASN A 13 -5.74 -3.66 4.53
C ASN A 13 -4.41 -2.90 4.51
N ILE A 14 -4.43 -1.56 4.46
CA ILE A 14 -3.24 -0.70 4.54
C ILE A 14 -3.31 0.31 5.67
N TRP A 15 -2.13 0.65 6.19
CA TRP A 15 -1.98 1.63 7.25
C TRP A 15 -0.69 2.42 7.08
N VAL A 16 -0.66 3.65 7.61
CA VAL A 16 0.56 4.47 7.65
C VAL A 16 1.29 4.20 8.96
N LYS A 17 2.51 3.66 8.88
CA LYS A 17 3.41 3.47 10.03
C LYS A 17 4.68 4.30 9.87
N ARG A 18 5.33 4.57 11.00
CA ARG A 18 6.70 5.09 11.07
C ARG A 18 7.69 3.93 10.90
N PRO A 19 8.93 4.15 10.40
CA PRO A 19 9.54 5.44 10.04
C PRO A 19 9.03 6.02 8.70
N GLY A 20 9.13 7.35 8.54
CA GLY A 20 8.69 8.07 7.34
C GLY A 20 9.64 7.96 6.13
N THR A 21 10.42 6.89 6.05
CA THR A 21 11.43 6.64 5.00
C THR A 21 10.86 5.96 3.75
N GLY A 22 9.58 5.55 3.78
CA GLY A 22 8.93 4.91 2.65
C GLY A 22 8.73 5.85 1.46
N GLU A 23 8.74 5.28 0.26
CA GLU A 23 8.58 6.01 -1.01
C GLU A 23 7.24 6.76 -1.10
N ILE A 24 6.19 6.18 -0.50
CA ILE A 24 4.86 6.78 -0.41
C ILE A 24 4.75 7.55 0.90
N LYS A 25 4.77 8.89 0.82
CA LYS A 25 4.51 9.76 1.97
C LYS A 25 3.08 9.59 2.47
N ALA A 26 2.88 9.76 3.78
CA ALA A 26 1.57 9.70 4.45
C ALA A 26 0.51 10.60 3.79
N ILE A 27 0.91 11.76 3.26
CA ILE A 27 0.03 12.70 2.54
C ILE A 27 -0.59 12.10 1.27
N HIS A 28 0.03 11.08 0.67
CA HIS A 28 -0.46 10.40 -0.52
C HIS A 28 -1.29 9.15 -0.19
N PHE A 29 -1.50 8.83 1.09
CA PHE A 29 -2.28 7.66 1.50
C PHE A 29 -3.68 7.64 0.88
N THR A 30 -4.37 8.79 0.84
CA THR A 30 -5.70 8.90 0.22
C THR A 30 -5.69 8.65 -1.29
N LYS A 31 -4.58 8.90 -1.98
CA LYS A 31 -4.41 8.57 -3.41
C LYS A 31 -4.16 7.09 -3.64
N VAL A 32 -3.62 6.38 -2.65
CA VAL A 32 -3.41 4.94 -2.69
C VAL A 32 -4.72 4.19 -2.44
N LEU A 33 -5.60 4.72 -1.62
CA LEU A 33 -6.92 4.14 -1.40
C LEU A 33 -7.70 4.01 -2.72
N GLY A 34 -8.20 2.80 -2.99
CA GLY A 34 -8.93 2.47 -4.22
C GLY A 34 -8.07 1.95 -5.37
N LYS A 35 -6.74 2.11 -5.32
CA LYS A 35 -5.81 1.50 -6.29
C LYS A 35 -5.75 -0.01 -6.12
N LYS A 36 -5.26 -0.73 -7.14
CA LYS A 36 -5.08 -2.19 -7.07
C LYS A 36 -3.60 -2.56 -6.89
N ALA A 37 -3.34 -3.67 -6.21
CA ALA A 37 -2.00 -4.19 -6.07
C ALA A 37 -1.51 -4.80 -7.40
N SER A 38 -0.33 -4.39 -7.88
CA SER A 38 0.28 -4.93 -9.11
C SER A 38 0.85 -6.35 -8.90
N LYS A 39 1.15 -6.71 -7.65
CA LYS A 39 1.73 -7.98 -7.22
C LYS A 39 1.22 -8.38 -5.82
N ASN A 40 1.58 -9.58 -5.38
CA ASN A 40 1.32 -10.00 -4.00
C ASN A 40 2.25 -9.24 -3.04
N ILE A 41 1.69 -8.65 -1.99
CA ILE A 41 2.41 -7.87 -0.98
C ILE A 41 2.30 -8.62 0.36
N PRO A 42 3.43 -9.04 0.96
CA PRO A 42 3.43 -9.67 2.28
C PRO A 42 2.98 -8.72 3.38
N VAL A 43 2.68 -9.29 4.55
CA VAL A 43 2.46 -8.49 5.77
C VAL A 43 3.76 -7.77 6.15
N ASP A 44 3.65 -6.63 6.83
CA ASP A 44 4.78 -5.81 7.31
C ASP A 44 5.78 -5.36 6.22
N THR A 45 5.32 -5.29 4.97
CA THR A 45 6.09 -4.72 3.85
C THR A 45 5.64 -3.28 3.56
N GLN A 46 6.60 -2.38 3.33
CA GLN A 46 6.27 -1.03 2.84
C GLN A 46 5.82 -1.08 1.38
N ILE A 47 4.67 -0.47 1.11
CA ILE A 47 4.10 -0.39 -0.24
C ILE A 47 4.89 0.62 -1.06
N LYS A 48 5.26 0.22 -2.27
CA LYS A 48 5.99 1.06 -3.21
C LYS A 48 5.07 1.57 -4.32
N LEU A 49 5.50 2.62 -5.02
CA LEU A 49 4.78 3.12 -6.18
C LEU A 49 4.64 2.06 -7.29
N SER A 50 5.62 1.17 -7.43
CA SER A 50 5.58 0.04 -8.37
C SER A 50 4.52 -1.01 -8.05
N ASP A 51 4.01 -1.00 -6.81
CA ASP A 51 3.03 -1.97 -6.34
C ASP A 51 1.59 -1.53 -6.63
N LEU A 52 1.40 -0.33 -7.21
CA LEU A 52 0.10 0.27 -7.51
C LEU A 52 -0.24 0.13 -9.00
N VAL A 53 -1.51 -0.17 -9.30
CA VAL A 53 -2.16 -0.10 -10.62
C VAL A 53 -3.37 0.83 -10.53
#